data_AF-A0A1X6N686-F1
#
_entry.id   AF-A0A1X6N686-F1
#
_cell.length_a   1.000
_cell.length_b   1.000
_cell.length_c   1.000
_cell.angle_alpha   90.00
_cell.angle_beta   90.00
_cell.angle_gamma   90.00
#
_symmetry.space_group_name_H-M   'P 1'
#
loop_
_entity.id
_entity.type
_entity.pdbx_description
1 polymer ?
#
loop_
_entity_poly.entity_id
_entity_poly.type
_entity_poly.pdbx_seq_one_letter_code
_entity_poly.pdbx_strand_id
1 'polypeptide(L)'
;MSKTLSWVLRHGARSEGLEMRPDGYVRVDDLVSLKIPKMREMNFDMLEQIVKADNKSRYNLIHEPDKAVGSPSQIWWIRANQGHSMKTVVLDLQPIQSPADIPTGLAVHGTSRKAWDIICEQGLSKMSRNHIHLAQGVPGSGVISMRSSSSIFIFVDIQKALAAGIRFYLSDNGVVLTDGDEKGFLSPQFFARVETAKREPLPGWEGAGPIQLLNQDKVDVEQVEQEIEVPKGSSSQPSSSERKVEKTETLLL
;
A
#
# COMPACT_ATOMS: atom_id res chain seq x y z
N MET A 1 -26.91 -7.54 -6.98
CA MET A 1 -26.67 -6.17 -7.49
C MET A 1 -25.26 -5.62 -7.25
N SER A 2 -24.51 -6.01 -6.21
CA SER A 2 -23.21 -5.40 -5.85
C SER A 2 -22.10 -5.39 -6.92
N LYS A 3 -22.06 -6.35 -7.87
CA LYS A 3 -20.95 -6.43 -8.84
C LYS A 3 -20.94 -5.29 -9.86
N THR A 4 -22.09 -4.86 -10.37
CA THR A 4 -22.17 -3.76 -11.35
C THR A 4 -21.83 -2.43 -10.69
N LEU A 5 -22.41 -2.12 -9.53
CA LEU A 5 -22.10 -0.92 -8.75
C LEU A 5 -20.60 -0.83 -8.43
N SER A 6 -20.02 -1.92 -7.91
CA SER A 6 -18.56 -1.99 -7.69
C SER A 6 -17.76 -1.74 -8.96
N TRP A 7 -18.20 -2.23 -10.12
CA TRP A 7 -17.48 -2.03 -11.38
C TRP A 7 -17.55 -0.57 -11.83
N VAL A 8 -18.74 0.06 -11.81
CA VAL A 8 -18.91 1.48 -12.16
C VAL A 8 -18.04 2.34 -11.26
N LEU A 9 -18.14 2.17 -9.94
CA LEU A 9 -17.41 2.99 -8.98
C LEU A 9 -15.89 2.76 -8.96
N ARG A 10 -15.36 1.65 -9.50
CA ARG A 10 -13.92 1.33 -9.46
C ARG A 10 -13.20 1.42 -10.80
N HIS A 11 -13.95 1.28 -11.89
CA HIS A 11 -13.40 1.06 -13.22
C HIS A 11 -14.16 1.82 -14.31
N GLY A 12 -15.50 1.82 -14.25
CA GLY A 12 -16.36 2.15 -15.37
C GLY A 12 -16.99 3.54 -15.37
N ALA A 13 -16.76 4.38 -14.35
CA ALA A 13 -17.46 5.68 -14.22
C ALA A 13 -17.37 6.51 -15.51
N ARG A 14 -16.15 6.75 -16.01
CA ARG A 14 -15.94 7.51 -17.25
C ARG A 14 -16.60 6.87 -18.48
N SER A 15 -16.54 5.55 -18.62
CA SER A 15 -17.13 4.86 -19.78
C SER A 15 -18.67 4.94 -19.79
N GLU A 16 -19.27 5.13 -18.62
CA GLU A 16 -20.72 5.29 -18.46
C GLU A 16 -21.13 6.78 -18.47
N GLY A 17 -20.19 7.70 -18.74
CA GLY A 17 -20.44 9.14 -18.74
C GLY A 17 -20.66 9.74 -17.34
N LEU A 18 -20.22 9.03 -16.29
CA LEU A 18 -20.34 9.47 -14.92
C LEU A 18 -19.10 10.26 -14.50
N GLU A 19 -19.30 11.54 -14.19
CA GLU A 19 -18.27 12.40 -13.62
C GLU A 19 -17.89 11.95 -12.21
N MET A 20 -16.59 11.83 -11.96
CA MET A 20 -16.05 11.34 -10.71
C MET A 20 -14.99 12.31 -10.19
N ARG A 21 -15.15 12.68 -8.91
CA ARG A 21 -14.19 13.52 -8.20
C ARG A 21 -12.85 12.79 -8.02
N PRO A 22 -11.75 13.53 -7.80
CA PRO A 22 -10.45 12.94 -7.51
C PRO A 22 -10.46 11.99 -6.31
N ASP A 23 -11.29 12.22 -5.30
CA ASP A 23 -11.43 11.35 -4.12
C ASP A 23 -12.34 10.12 -4.36
N GLY A 24 -12.78 9.91 -5.61
CA GLY A 24 -13.57 8.77 -6.05
C GLY A 24 -15.09 8.91 -5.88
N TYR A 25 -15.57 10.05 -5.37
CA TYR A 25 -17.01 10.29 -5.19
C TYR A 25 -17.71 10.67 -6.49
N VAL A 26 -18.91 10.13 -6.65
CA VAL A 26 -19.86 10.47 -7.73
C VAL A 26 -21.18 10.91 -7.10
N ARG A 27 -21.92 11.78 -7.77
CA ARG A 27 -23.25 12.17 -7.32
C ARG A 27 -24.19 10.97 -7.42
N VAL A 28 -24.99 10.75 -6.38
CA VAL A 28 -25.94 9.64 -6.37
C VAL A 28 -27.01 9.81 -7.44
N ASP A 29 -27.49 11.04 -7.66
CA ASP A 29 -28.50 11.34 -8.67
C ASP A 29 -28.02 11.00 -10.09
N ASP A 30 -26.76 11.33 -10.41
CA ASP A 30 -26.16 11.00 -11.71
C ASP A 30 -25.99 9.48 -11.85
N LEU A 31 -25.57 8.79 -10.77
CA LEU A 31 -25.38 7.35 -10.75
C LEU A 31 -26.69 6.56 -10.96
N VAL A 32 -27.78 6.94 -10.29
CA VAL A 32 -29.09 6.27 -10.43
C VAL A 32 -29.76 6.60 -11.77
N SER A 33 -29.40 7.73 -12.38
CA SER A 33 -29.87 8.12 -13.70
C SER A 33 -29.18 7.36 -14.84
N LEU A 34 -28.10 6.60 -14.55
CA LEU A 34 -27.42 5.80 -15.55
C LEU A 34 -28.34 4.70 -16.10
N LYS A 35 -28.42 4.64 -17.43
CA LYS A 35 -29.24 3.66 -18.15
C LYS A 35 -28.54 2.31 -18.33
N ILE A 36 -27.80 1.87 -17.31
CA ILE A 36 -27.15 0.57 -17.30
C ILE A 36 -28.23 -0.50 -17.06
N PRO A 37 -28.39 -1.51 -17.93
CA PRO A 37 -29.48 -2.49 -17.80
C PRO A 37 -29.61 -3.15 -16.42
N LYS A 38 -28.48 -3.40 -15.74
CA LYS A 38 -28.42 -4.00 -14.40
C LYS A 38 -28.64 -3.02 -13.23
N MET A 39 -28.71 -1.72 -13.50
CA MET A 39 -28.95 -0.66 -12.52
C MET A 39 -30.17 0.20 -12.87
N ARG A 40 -30.93 -0.15 -13.91
CA ARG A 40 -32.07 0.64 -14.41
C ARG A 40 -33.16 0.92 -13.38
N GLU A 41 -33.35 0.01 -12.42
CA GLU A 41 -34.33 0.16 -11.33
C GLU A 41 -33.68 0.66 -10.04
N MET A 42 -32.38 0.97 -10.04
CA MET A 42 -31.67 1.43 -8.85
C MET A 42 -32.11 2.84 -8.49
N ASN A 43 -32.51 3.04 -7.24
CA ASN A 43 -32.83 4.34 -6.68
C ASN A 43 -32.00 4.60 -5.40
N PHE A 44 -32.19 5.77 -4.80
CA PHE A 44 -31.48 6.16 -3.58
C PHE A 44 -31.71 5.15 -2.43
N ASP A 45 -32.96 4.78 -2.15
CA ASP A 45 -33.27 3.86 -1.05
C ASP A 45 -32.57 2.51 -1.23
N MET A 46 -32.56 1.98 -2.44
CA MET A 46 -31.86 0.74 -2.77
C MET A 46 -30.34 0.88 -2.58
N LEU A 47 -29.75 2.01 -2.99
CA LEU A 47 -28.33 2.29 -2.76
C LEU A 47 -28.02 2.38 -1.27
N GLU A 48 -28.84 3.09 -0.50
CA GLU A 48 -28.68 3.23 0.94
C GLU A 48 -28.74 1.85 1.63
N GLN A 49 -29.69 1.00 1.25
CA GLN A 49 -29.77 -0.38 1.73
C GLN A 49 -28.57 -1.23 1.32
N ILE A 50 -28.04 -1.06 0.11
CA ILE A 50 -26.82 -1.76 -0.34
C ILE A 50 -25.62 -1.36 0.53
N VAL A 51 -25.48 -0.07 0.86
CA VAL A 51 -24.40 0.45 1.71
C VAL A 51 -24.57 -0.05 3.15
N LYS A 52 -25.78 0.01 3.71
CA LYS A 52 -26.10 -0.48 5.07
C LYS A 52 -25.88 -1.99 5.22
N ALA A 53 -26.22 -2.78 4.20
CA ALA A 53 -26.02 -4.24 4.20
C ALA A 53 -24.59 -4.64 3.80
N ASP A 54 -23.71 -3.69 3.48
CA ASP A 54 -22.35 -3.98 3.07
C ASP A 54 -21.44 -4.23 4.27
N ASN A 55 -21.50 -5.48 4.76
CA ASN A 55 -20.62 -5.95 5.83
C ASN A 55 -19.13 -5.77 5.53
N LYS A 56 -18.75 -5.49 4.27
CA LYS A 56 -17.37 -5.30 3.83
C LYS A 56 -16.91 -3.85 3.71
N SER A 57 -17.76 -2.89 4.06
CA SER A 57 -17.45 -1.46 3.97
C SER A 57 -16.76 -1.11 2.64
N ARG A 58 -17.30 -1.62 1.53
CA ARG A 58 -16.81 -1.36 0.16
C ARG A 58 -17.24 0.00 -0.33
N TYR A 59 -18.34 0.52 0.19
CA TYR A 59 -18.92 1.78 -0.21
C TYR A 59 -18.90 2.78 0.94
N ASN A 60 -18.77 4.06 0.62
CA ASN A 60 -19.03 5.15 1.55
C ASN A 60 -20.03 6.11 0.91
N LEU A 61 -21.05 6.47 1.69
CA LEU A 61 -22.14 7.36 1.30
C LEU A 61 -22.11 8.56 2.23
N ILE A 62 -21.98 9.76 1.66
CA ILE A 62 -21.89 11.02 2.42
C ILE A 62 -22.90 12.03 1.89
N HIS A 63 -23.30 12.96 2.75
CA HIS A 63 -24.20 14.05 2.41
C HIS A 63 -23.45 15.36 2.63
N GLU A 64 -23.02 15.99 1.54
CA GLU A 64 -22.21 17.20 1.57
C GLU A 64 -22.59 18.13 0.40
N PRO A 65 -22.34 19.45 0.50
CA PRO A 65 -22.71 20.37 -0.58
C PRO A 65 -21.81 20.17 -1.80
N ASP A 66 -22.33 20.52 -2.97
CA ASP A 66 -21.52 20.49 -4.17
C ASP A 66 -20.57 21.68 -4.23
N LYS A 67 -19.31 21.42 -3.88
CA LYS A 67 -18.23 22.41 -3.90
C LYS A 67 -17.99 22.99 -5.30
N ALA A 68 -18.29 22.26 -6.37
CA ALA A 68 -18.09 22.73 -7.74
C ALA A 68 -19.21 23.67 -8.22
N VAL A 69 -20.43 23.49 -7.72
CA VAL A 69 -21.60 24.32 -8.09
C VAL A 69 -21.76 25.52 -7.14
N GLY A 70 -21.06 25.53 -6.01
CA GLY A 70 -21.15 26.61 -5.01
C GLY A 70 -22.53 26.71 -4.35
N SER A 71 -23.39 25.70 -4.56
CA SER A 71 -24.72 25.64 -3.96
C SER A 71 -24.62 25.18 -2.51
N PRO A 72 -25.32 25.83 -1.57
CA PRO A 72 -25.40 25.37 -0.18
C PRO A 72 -26.24 24.09 -0.04
N SER A 73 -26.98 23.71 -1.09
CA SER A 73 -27.78 22.50 -1.11
C SER A 73 -26.89 21.27 -0.95
N GLN A 74 -27.18 20.51 0.10
CA GLN A 74 -26.54 19.22 0.36
C GLN A 74 -26.99 18.22 -0.72
N ILE A 75 -26.05 17.43 -1.20
CA ILE A 75 -26.32 16.35 -2.14
C ILE A 75 -25.66 15.06 -1.66
N TRP A 76 -26.22 13.93 -2.08
CA TRP A 76 -25.68 12.63 -1.74
C TRP A 76 -24.56 12.22 -2.70
N TRP A 77 -23.45 11.78 -2.12
CA TRP A 77 -22.28 11.29 -2.83
C TRP A 77 -21.96 9.86 -2.40
N ILE A 78 -21.56 9.03 -3.37
CA ILE A 78 -21.11 7.66 -3.10
C ILE A 78 -19.75 7.41 -3.74
N ARG A 79 -18.90 6.62 -3.06
CA ARG A 79 -17.65 6.09 -3.63
C ARG A 79 -17.45 4.63 -3.28
N ALA A 80 -16.57 3.96 -4.03
CA ALA A 80 -15.93 2.75 -3.54
C ALA A 80 -14.75 3.13 -2.63
N ASN A 81 -14.65 2.51 -1.46
CA ASN A 81 -13.57 2.78 -0.51
C ASN A 81 -12.22 2.28 -1.00
N GLN A 82 -12.19 1.25 -1.86
CA GLN A 82 -10.98 0.59 -2.33
C GLN A 82 -11.18 -0.08 -3.70
N GLY A 83 -10.08 -0.45 -4.34
CA GLY A 83 -10.06 -1.32 -5.52
C GLY A 83 -10.17 -0.61 -6.87
N HIS A 84 -9.91 0.70 -6.91
CA HIS A 84 -9.92 1.52 -8.12
C HIS A 84 -8.81 1.13 -9.11
N SER A 85 -9.11 1.23 -10.40
CA SER A 85 -8.11 1.21 -11.49
C SER A 85 -7.98 2.55 -12.21
N MET A 86 -8.88 3.50 -11.94
CA MET A 86 -8.86 4.82 -12.55
C MET A 86 -7.74 5.65 -11.93
N LYS A 87 -6.82 6.14 -12.76
CA LYS A 87 -5.64 6.92 -12.31
C LYS A 87 -5.97 8.30 -11.76
N THR A 88 -7.13 8.83 -12.14
CA THR A 88 -7.65 10.10 -11.63
C THR A 88 -8.13 10.01 -10.19
N VAL A 89 -8.34 8.79 -9.66
CA VAL A 89 -8.79 8.59 -8.29
C VAL A 89 -7.60 8.51 -7.34
N VAL A 90 -7.49 9.52 -6.48
CA VAL A 90 -6.55 9.65 -5.37
C VAL A 90 -7.34 9.55 -4.08
N LEU A 91 -7.27 8.39 -3.44
CA LEU A 91 -7.87 8.21 -2.11
C LEU A 91 -6.97 8.84 -1.06
N ASP A 92 -7.58 9.41 -0.02
CA ASP A 92 -6.87 9.77 1.21
C ASP A 92 -6.49 8.46 1.92
N LEU A 93 -5.20 8.14 1.92
CA LEU A 93 -4.66 6.91 2.49
C LEU A 93 -3.61 7.28 3.52
N GLN A 94 -3.73 6.72 4.72
CA GLN A 94 -2.81 7.03 5.80
C GLN A 94 -1.49 6.27 5.58
N PRO A 95 -0.32 6.94 5.50
CA PRO A 95 0.96 6.26 5.35
C PRO A 95 1.23 5.31 6.52
N ILE A 96 1.73 4.11 6.21
CA ILE A 96 2.23 3.15 7.21
C ILE A 96 3.76 3.35 7.27
N GLN A 97 4.27 3.79 8.41
CA GLN A 97 5.70 4.02 8.66
C GLN A 97 6.32 2.87 9.46
N SER A 98 5.50 2.09 10.17
CA SER A 98 5.93 0.91 10.93
C SER A 98 4.82 -0.15 10.98
N PRO A 99 5.14 -1.42 11.28
CA PRO A 99 4.13 -2.45 11.51
C PRO A 99 3.12 -2.11 12.61
N ALA A 100 3.47 -1.23 13.56
CA ALA A 100 2.58 -0.79 14.65
C ALA A 100 1.42 0.09 14.16
N ASP A 101 1.53 0.69 12.96
CA ASP A 101 0.46 1.48 12.35
C ASP A 101 -0.64 0.59 11.76
N ILE A 102 -0.42 -0.74 11.71
CA ILE A 102 -1.40 -1.72 11.30
C ILE A 102 -2.06 -2.27 12.57
N PRO A 103 -3.36 -2.03 12.80
CA PRO A 103 -4.06 -2.45 14.02
C PRO A 103 -3.85 -3.92 14.42
N THR A 104 -3.77 -4.83 13.45
CA THR A 104 -3.52 -6.25 13.74
C THR A 104 -2.04 -6.66 13.67
N GLY A 105 -1.17 -5.78 13.21
CA GLY A 105 0.23 -6.06 12.86
C GLY A 105 0.40 -7.01 11.67
N LEU A 106 -0.68 -7.39 10.98
CA LEU A 106 -0.65 -8.35 9.88
C LEU A 106 -0.99 -7.71 8.54
N ALA A 107 -0.26 -8.10 7.50
CA ALA A 107 -0.60 -7.81 6.12
C ALA A 107 -0.53 -9.10 5.30
N VAL A 108 -1.69 -9.54 4.80
CA VAL A 108 -1.87 -10.87 4.22
C VAL A 108 -2.55 -10.79 2.86
N HIS A 109 -1.95 -11.41 1.84
CA HIS A 109 -2.59 -11.57 0.54
C HIS A 109 -3.17 -12.98 0.39
N GLY A 110 -4.48 -13.08 0.15
CA GLY A 110 -5.13 -14.34 -0.17
C GLY A 110 -5.23 -14.57 -1.66
N THR A 111 -4.69 -15.67 -2.14
CA THR A 111 -4.69 -16.04 -3.56
C THR A 111 -5.15 -17.48 -3.77
N SER A 112 -5.24 -17.92 -5.03
CA SER A 112 -5.54 -19.31 -5.39
C SER A 112 -4.25 -20.10 -5.66
N ARG A 113 -4.32 -21.43 -5.60
CA ARG A 113 -3.20 -22.32 -5.98
C ARG A 113 -2.67 -22.01 -7.38
N LYS A 114 -3.56 -21.87 -8.36
CA LYS A 114 -3.19 -21.56 -9.75
C LYS A 114 -2.43 -20.24 -9.88
N ALA A 115 -2.83 -19.21 -9.13
CA ALA A 115 -2.16 -17.92 -9.19
C ALA A 115 -0.83 -17.93 -8.43
N TRP A 116 -0.71 -18.77 -7.40
CA TRP A 116 0.53 -18.92 -6.64
C TRP A 116 1.70 -19.36 -7.51
N ASP A 117 1.50 -20.28 -8.45
CA ASP A 117 2.59 -20.81 -9.30
C ASP A 117 3.33 -19.70 -10.06
N ILE A 118 2.66 -18.57 -10.31
CA ILE A 118 3.25 -17.38 -10.90
C ILE A 118 3.77 -16.42 -9.81
N ILE A 119 2.98 -16.21 -8.74
CA ILE A 119 3.29 -15.28 -7.65
C ILE A 119 4.57 -15.68 -6.90
N CYS A 120 4.88 -16.97 -6.78
CA CYS A 120 6.09 -17.42 -6.10
C CYS A 120 7.37 -17.02 -6.82
N GLU A 121 7.30 -16.81 -8.14
CA GLU A 121 8.43 -16.39 -8.96
C GLU A 121 8.48 -14.86 -9.10
N GLN A 122 7.37 -14.23 -9.49
CA GLN A 122 7.36 -12.80 -9.83
C GLN A 122 6.98 -11.87 -8.67
N GLY A 123 6.39 -12.41 -7.59
CA GLY A 123 5.78 -11.63 -6.51
C GLY A 123 4.32 -11.24 -6.74
N LEU A 124 3.79 -10.44 -5.81
CA LEU A 124 2.45 -9.88 -5.94
C LEU A 124 2.48 -8.70 -6.90
N SER A 125 1.43 -8.53 -7.71
CA SER A 125 1.30 -7.40 -8.63
C SER A 125 0.02 -6.65 -8.35
N LYS A 126 0.02 -5.32 -8.51
CA LYS A 126 -1.21 -4.53 -8.53
C LYS A 126 -2.14 -4.90 -9.70
N MET A 127 -1.62 -5.61 -10.71
CA MET A 127 -2.32 -5.93 -11.96
C MET A 127 -2.91 -4.65 -12.57
N SER A 128 -4.21 -4.62 -12.86
CA SER A 128 -4.90 -3.44 -13.38
C SER A 128 -5.33 -2.43 -12.30
N ARG A 129 -5.11 -2.71 -11.00
CA ARG A 129 -5.49 -1.80 -9.90
C ARG A 129 -4.41 -0.76 -9.61
N ASN A 130 -4.76 0.24 -8.81
CA ASN A 130 -3.80 1.24 -8.34
C ASN A 130 -2.82 0.66 -7.30
N HIS A 131 -3.26 -0.28 -6.46
CA HIS A 131 -2.45 -0.86 -5.38
C HIS A 131 -2.60 -2.38 -5.30
N ILE A 132 -1.61 -3.04 -4.70
CA ILE A 132 -1.74 -4.40 -4.17
C ILE A 132 -2.55 -4.32 -2.88
N HIS A 133 -3.56 -5.19 -2.74
CA HIS A 133 -4.45 -5.25 -1.57
C HIS A 133 -4.01 -6.35 -0.61
N LEU A 134 -3.79 -5.97 0.64
CA LEU A 134 -3.41 -6.83 1.74
C LEU A 134 -4.45 -6.73 2.86
N ALA A 135 -4.92 -7.87 3.32
CA ALA A 135 -5.88 -7.99 4.41
C ALA A 135 -5.15 -8.00 5.76
N GLN A 136 -5.81 -7.52 6.81
CA GLN A 136 -5.26 -7.50 8.17
C GLN A 136 -5.35 -8.85 8.91
N GLY A 137 -5.37 -9.95 8.16
CA GLY A 137 -5.49 -11.33 8.67
C GLY A 137 -6.24 -12.21 7.68
N VAL A 138 -6.73 -13.37 8.13
CA VAL A 138 -7.31 -14.41 7.25
C VAL A 138 -8.79 -14.65 7.51
N PRO A 139 -9.51 -15.37 6.62
CA PRO A 139 -10.89 -15.77 6.87
C PRO A 139 -11.03 -16.45 8.24
N GLY A 140 -12.05 -16.05 9.00
CA GLY A 140 -12.29 -16.53 10.37
C GLY A 140 -11.73 -15.63 11.48
N SER A 141 -10.79 -14.73 11.18
CA SER A 141 -10.22 -13.79 12.17
C SER A 141 -10.95 -12.44 12.24
N GLY A 142 -12.22 -12.39 11.84
CA GLY A 142 -12.99 -11.13 11.72
C GLY A 142 -12.60 -10.26 10.52
N VAL A 143 -11.73 -10.76 9.64
CA VAL A 143 -11.21 -10.00 8.49
C VAL A 143 -12.15 -10.06 7.30
N ILE A 144 -12.44 -8.88 6.76
CA ILE A 144 -13.54 -8.74 5.82
C ILE A 144 -13.06 -8.68 4.35
N SER A 145 -11.82 -8.27 4.11
CA SER A 145 -11.29 -7.96 2.79
C SER A 145 -10.81 -9.17 1.98
N MET A 146 -10.70 -10.37 2.58
CA MET A 146 -10.28 -11.59 1.89
C MET A 146 -11.43 -12.22 1.07
N ARG A 147 -11.09 -12.86 -0.06
CA ARG A 147 -12.04 -13.72 -0.79
C ARG A 147 -12.19 -15.06 -0.06
N SER A 148 -13.40 -15.57 0.03
CA SER A 148 -13.67 -16.91 0.59
C SER A 148 -13.06 -18.04 -0.25
N SER A 149 -12.79 -17.78 -1.53
CA SER A 149 -12.15 -18.73 -2.45
C SER A 149 -10.62 -18.74 -2.37
N SER A 150 -10.00 -17.92 -1.51
CA SER A 150 -8.54 -17.91 -1.36
C SER A 150 -8.11 -19.20 -0.67
N SER A 151 -7.14 -19.91 -1.27
CA SER A 151 -6.63 -21.19 -0.78
C SER A 151 -5.18 -21.13 -0.32
N ILE A 152 -4.51 -19.99 -0.56
CA ILE A 152 -3.13 -19.69 -0.15
C ILE A 152 -3.10 -18.30 0.48
N PHE A 153 -2.37 -18.16 1.57
CA PHE A 153 -2.20 -16.91 2.30
C PHE A 153 -0.72 -16.53 2.37
N ILE A 154 -0.39 -15.38 1.81
CA ILE A 154 0.98 -14.85 1.76
C ILE A 154 1.08 -13.74 2.79
N PHE A 155 1.91 -13.94 3.82
CA PHE A 155 2.14 -12.96 4.87
C PHE A 155 3.34 -12.10 4.47
N VAL A 156 3.16 -10.79 4.49
CA VAL A 156 4.18 -9.82 4.09
C VAL A 156 4.96 -9.35 5.30
N ASP A 157 6.28 -9.33 5.18
CA ASP A 157 7.18 -8.67 6.12
C ASP A 157 7.19 -7.16 5.83
N ILE A 158 6.30 -6.43 6.52
CA ILE A 158 6.14 -4.99 6.35
C ILE A 158 7.41 -4.24 6.75
N GLN A 159 8.08 -4.64 7.84
CA GLN A 159 9.29 -3.97 8.30
C GLN A 159 10.41 -4.07 7.25
N LYS A 160 10.62 -5.28 6.69
CA LYS A 160 11.63 -5.50 5.66
C LYS A 160 11.31 -4.75 4.37
N ALA A 161 10.03 -4.72 3.97
CA ALA A 161 9.61 -4.02 2.77
C ALA A 161 9.75 -2.48 2.91
N LEU A 162 9.36 -1.91 4.05
CA LEU A 162 9.54 -0.49 4.36
C LEU A 162 11.02 -0.10 4.36
N ALA A 163 11.89 -0.90 4.97
CA ALA A 163 13.34 -0.68 4.98
C ALA A 163 13.95 -0.70 3.57
N ALA A 164 13.32 -1.42 2.63
CA ALA A 164 13.69 -1.44 1.21
C ALA A 164 13.03 -0.31 0.39
N GLY A 165 12.35 0.64 1.02
CA GLY A 165 11.71 1.78 0.37
C GLY A 165 10.33 1.51 -0.22
N ILE A 166 9.74 0.33 0.02
CA ILE A 166 8.37 0.02 -0.44
C ILE A 166 7.37 0.76 0.44
N ARG A 167 6.49 1.55 -0.18
CA ARG A 167 5.49 2.35 0.54
C ARG A 167 4.23 1.53 0.82
N PHE A 168 3.69 1.70 2.01
CA PHE A 168 2.44 1.11 2.43
C PHE A 168 1.48 2.19 2.95
N TYR A 169 0.19 1.92 2.84
CA TYR A 169 -0.86 2.79 3.32
C TYR A 169 -2.00 2.00 3.94
N LEU A 170 -2.67 2.60 4.91
CA LEU A 170 -3.88 2.08 5.53
C LEU A 170 -5.08 2.86 4.99
N SER A 171 -6.08 2.14 4.50
CA SER A 171 -7.36 2.74 4.12
C SER A 171 -8.31 2.89 5.30
N ASP A 172 -9.33 3.75 5.13
CA ASP A 172 -10.42 3.97 6.10
C ASP A 172 -11.10 2.67 6.55
N ASN A 173 -11.17 1.66 5.67
CA ASN A 173 -11.79 0.37 5.96
C ASN A 173 -10.78 -0.72 6.41
N GLY A 174 -9.58 -0.31 6.84
CA GLY A 174 -8.58 -1.20 7.42
C GLY A 174 -7.92 -2.14 6.42
N VAL A 175 -7.88 -1.80 5.12
CA VAL A 175 -7.13 -2.56 4.12
C VAL A 175 -5.74 -1.96 4.01
N VAL A 176 -4.72 -2.81 4.06
CA VAL A 176 -3.33 -2.42 3.83
C VAL A 176 -3.08 -2.42 2.32
N LEU A 177 -2.48 -1.35 1.83
CA LEU A 177 -2.25 -1.10 0.41
C LEU A 177 -0.78 -0.84 0.17
N THR A 178 -0.26 -1.28 -0.97
CA THR A 178 1.07 -0.88 -1.42
C THR A 178 1.08 -0.66 -2.92
N ASP A 179 1.88 0.32 -3.36
CA ASP A 179 2.16 0.54 -4.77
C ASP A 179 2.96 -0.63 -5.38
N GLY A 180 3.68 -1.38 -4.53
CA GLY A 180 4.81 -2.22 -4.93
C GLY A 180 6.06 -1.37 -5.19
N ASP A 181 7.01 -1.97 -5.90
CA ASP A 181 8.17 -1.29 -6.48
C ASP A 181 7.77 -0.39 -7.66
N GLU A 182 8.76 0.16 -8.37
CA GLU A 182 8.55 1.01 -9.55
C GLU A 182 7.74 0.32 -10.67
N LYS A 183 7.79 -1.01 -10.74
CA LYS A 183 7.06 -1.83 -11.71
C LYS A 183 5.68 -2.24 -11.19
N GLY A 184 5.35 -1.93 -9.94
CA GLY A 184 4.09 -2.28 -9.29
C GLY A 184 4.05 -3.69 -8.72
N PHE A 185 5.21 -4.25 -8.37
CA PHE A 185 5.36 -5.58 -7.81
C PHE A 185 5.86 -5.55 -6.37
N LEU A 186 5.42 -6.52 -5.56
CA LEU A 186 5.99 -6.82 -4.26
C LEU A 186 6.69 -8.18 -4.36
N SER A 187 8.02 -8.14 -4.42
CA SER A 187 8.88 -9.31 -4.62
C SER A 187 8.67 -10.39 -3.54
N PRO A 188 8.79 -11.69 -3.88
CA PRO A 188 8.70 -12.78 -2.92
C PRO A 188 9.71 -12.69 -1.77
N GLN A 189 10.79 -11.91 -1.92
CA GLN A 189 11.76 -11.67 -0.85
C GLN A 189 11.15 -11.01 0.40
N PHE A 190 9.99 -10.38 0.26
CA PHE A 190 9.23 -9.76 1.35
C PHE A 190 8.12 -10.66 1.89
N PHE A 191 8.03 -11.92 1.45
CA PHE A 191 7.08 -12.87 2.01
C PHE A 191 7.68 -13.47 3.28
N ALA A 192 7.14 -13.07 4.43
CA ALA A 192 7.54 -13.59 5.74
C ALA A 192 7.27 -15.10 5.83
N ARG A 193 6.13 -15.53 5.31
CA ARG A 193 5.70 -16.94 5.26
C ARG A 193 4.49 -17.10 4.35
N VAL A 194 4.24 -18.34 3.92
CA VAL A 194 3.10 -18.69 3.07
C VAL A 194 2.40 -19.90 3.65
N GLU A 195 1.08 -19.83 3.73
CA GLU A 195 0.24 -20.87 4.31
C GLU A 195 -0.83 -21.37 3.33
N THR A 196 -1.26 -22.60 3.55
CA THR A 196 -2.47 -23.16 2.92
C THR A 196 -3.74 -22.66 3.63
N ALA A 197 -4.90 -22.93 3.03
CA ALA A 197 -6.20 -22.68 3.67
C ALA A 197 -6.34 -23.30 5.07
N LYS A 198 -5.61 -24.39 5.34
CA LYS A 198 -5.57 -25.08 6.64
C LYS A 198 -4.64 -24.42 7.67
N ARG A 199 -4.02 -23.28 7.34
CA ARG A 199 -3.04 -22.57 8.19
C ARG A 199 -1.74 -23.33 8.41
N GLU A 200 -1.46 -24.28 7.52
CA GLU A 200 -0.19 -25.03 7.50
C GLU A 200 0.80 -24.32 6.57
N PRO A 201 2.11 -24.35 6.85
CA PRO A 201 3.12 -23.88 5.91
C PRO A 201 2.92 -24.51 4.52
N LEU A 202 3.03 -23.72 3.46
CA LEU A 202 2.87 -24.22 2.10
C LEU A 202 4.06 -25.13 1.73
N PRO A 203 3.84 -26.43 1.45
CA PRO A 203 4.93 -27.35 1.11
C PRO A 203 5.70 -26.89 -0.13
N GLY A 204 7.04 -27.01 -0.09
CA GLY A 204 7.91 -26.60 -1.18
C GLY A 204 8.18 -25.08 -1.25
N TRP A 205 7.65 -24.30 -0.31
CA TRP A 205 8.07 -22.91 -0.10
C TRP A 205 8.89 -22.82 1.18
N GLU A 206 10.21 -22.78 1.05
CA GLU A 206 11.14 -22.67 2.19
C GLU A 206 11.37 -21.23 2.66
N GLY A 207 10.61 -20.27 2.11
CA GLY A 207 10.85 -18.84 2.27
C GLY A 207 11.47 -18.23 1.01
N ALA A 208 11.79 -16.93 1.09
CA ALA A 208 12.59 -16.30 0.05
C ALA A 208 13.93 -17.07 -0.06
N GLY A 209 14.17 -17.71 -1.21
CA GLY A 209 15.42 -18.40 -1.48
C GLY A 209 16.66 -17.51 -1.27
N PRO A 210 17.87 -18.10 -1.23
CA PRO A 210 19.08 -17.38 -0.87
C PRO A 210 19.31 -16.14 -1.74
N ILE A 211 19.70 -15.05 -1.08
CA ILE A 211 20.14 -13.80 -1.70
C ILE A 211 21.26 -14.15 -2.69
N GLN A 212 21.02 -14.02 -3.99
CA GLN A 212 22.11 -13.78 -4.93
C GLN A 212 22.58 -12.36 -4.65
N LEU A 213 23.60 -12.24 -3.79
CA LEU A 213 24.44 -11.06 -3.79
C LEU A 213 24.91 -10.91 -5.23
N LEU A 214 24.52 -9.82 -5.88
CA LEU A 214 25.23 -9.40 -7.07
C LEU A 214 26.70 -9.34 -6.67
N ASN A 215 27.52 -10.18 -7.31
CA ASN A 215 28.97 -10.07 -7.22
C ASN A 215 29.29 -8.59 -7.44
N GLN A 216 29.71 -7.90 -6.39
CA GLN A 216 30.53 -6.72 -6.58
C GLN A 216 31.78 -7.24 -7.27
N ASP A 217 32.01 -6.74 -8.47
CA ASP A 217 33.18 -7.05 -9.27
C ASP A 217 34.41 -7.06 -8.37
N LYS A 218 35.19 -8.14 -8.48
CA LYS A 218 36.56 -8.17 -8.03
C LYS A 218 37.27 -7.01 -8.75
N VAL A 219 37.49 -5.92 -8.04
CA VAL A 219 38.56 -5.00 -8.40
C VAL A 219 39.81 -5.63 -7.81
N ASP A 220 40.58 -6.31 -8.66
CA ASP A 220 41.94 -6.72 -8.35
C ASP A 220 42.77 -5.45 -8.11
N VAL A 221 43.10 -5.17 -6.84
CA VAL A 221 44.08 -4.15 -6.45
C VAL A 221 45.28 -4.85 -5.84
N GLU A 222 46.00 -5.61 -6.67
CA GLU A 222 47.40 -5.94 -6.45
C GLU A 222 48.16 -5.44 -7.68
N GLN A 223 48.70 -4.22 -7.57
CA GLN A 223 49.90 -3.68 -8.24
C GLN A 223 49.78 -2.15 -8.36
N VAL A 224 50.20 -1.43 -7.32
CA VAL A 224 51.02 -0.21 -7.45
C VAL A 224 51.90 -0.13 -6.19
N GLU A 225 53.11 -0.69 -6.33
CA GLU A 225 54.42 -0.17 -5.90
C GLU A 225 54.44 0.59 -4.55
N GLN A 226 55.04 0.07 -3.46
CA GLN A 226 56.50 -0.05 -3.26
C GLN A 226 57.31 1.11 -3.85
N GLU A 227 57.23 2.25 -3.17
CA GLU A 227 58.27 3.25 -2.89
C GLU A 227 57.54 4.25 -1.97
N ILE A 228 57.98 4.64 -0.78
CA ILE A 228 59.21 5.37 -0.47
C ILE A 228 59.54 5.12 1.01
N GLU A 229 60.77 4.71 1.27
CA GLU A 229 61.37 4.56 2.59
C GLU A 229 61.73 5.92 3.22
N VAL A 230 61.68 5.94 4.55
CA VAL A 230 61.79 7.01 5.57
C VAL A 230 63.03 7.96 5.44
N PRO A 231 63.11 9.12 6.14
CA PRO A 231 63.65 9.06 7.51
C PRO A 231 63.14 10.08 8.57
N LYS A 232 62.90 9.52 9.76
CA LYS A 232 63.27 9.92 11.14
C LYS A 232 63.32 11.39 11.62
N GLY A 233 62.69 11.59 12.79
CA GLY A 233 63.06 12.55 13.84
C GLY A 233 61.83 13.32 14.36
N SER A 234 61.57 13.59 15.64
CA SER A 234 62.20 13.31 16.93
C SER A 234 61.15 13.61 18.02
N SER A 235 61.31 13.00 19.18
CA SER A 235 60.59 13.18 20.45
C SER A 235 60.08 14.58 20.81
N SER A 236 58.89 14.68 21.43
CA SER A 236 58.71 15.10 22.85
C SER A 236 57.26 15.53 23.16
N GLN A 237 56.72 15.02 24.26
CA GLN A 237 55.76 15.72 25.15
C GLN A 237 56.56 16.24 26.38
N PRO A 238 56.00 17.00 27.34
CA PRO A 238 54.70 17.69 27.45
C PRO A 238 54.86 19.18 27.90
N SER A 239 53.77 19.96 28.03
CA SER A 239 53.43 20.67 29.29
C SER A 239 52.29 21.70 29.16
N SER A 240 51.60 21.83 30.29
CA SER A 240 50.61 22.77 30.76
C SER A 240 50.78 24.27 30.42
N SER A 241 49.67 25.00 30.30
CA SER A 241 49.40 26.16 31.18
C SER A 241 48.04 26.82 30.89
N GLU A 242 47.50 27.42 31.95
CA GLU A 242 46.20 28.05 32.12
C GLU A 242 46.07 29.44 31.47
N ARG A 243 44.81 29.88 31.22
CA ARG A 243 44.17 31.20 31.50
C ARG A 243 43.05 31.41 30.47
N LYS A 244 41.75 31.42 30.81
CA LYS A 244 40.92 32.38 31.57
C LYS A 244 40.72 33.73 30.85
N VAL A 245 39.44 34.12 30.77
CA VAL A 245 38.86 35.44 30.42
C VAL A 245 38.75 35.65 28.89
N GLU A 246 37.62 36.02 28.26
CA GLU A 246 36.67 37.08 28.58
C GLU A 246 35.31 36.93 27.87
N LYS A 247 34.31 37.62 28.45
CA LYS A 247 32.94 37.78 27.96
C LYS A 247 32.88 38.71 26.75
N THR A 248 31.93 38.49 25.84
CA THR A 248 31.08 39.58 25.31
C THR A 248 29.78 39.02 24.76
N GLU A 249 28.67 39.50 25.34
CA GLU A 249 27.35 39.58 24.72
C GLU A 249 27.44 40.30 23.38
N THR A 250 26.61 39.92 22.39
CA THR A 250 25.79 40.87 21.63
C THR A 250 24.57 40.14 21.06
N LEU A 251 23.47 40.86 21.14
CA LEU A 251 22.07 40.55 21.01
C LEU A 251 21.59 40.87 19.57
N LEU A 252 20.50 40.20 19.14
CA LEU A 252 19.52 40.62 18.09
C LEU A 252 20.05 40.72 16.63
N LEU A 253 19.36 40.23 15.60
CA LEU A 253 17.93 40.08 15.33
C LEU A 253 17.60 38.72 14.70
#